data_AF-A0A8H7XNK1-F1
#
_entry.id   AF-A0A8H7XNK1-F1
#
_cell.length_a   1.000
_cell.length_b   1.000
_cell.length_c   1.000
_cell.angle_alpha   90.00
_cell.angle_beta   90.00
_cell.angle_gamma   90.00
#
_symmetry.space_group_name_H-M   'P 1'
#
loop_
_entity.id
_entity.type
_entity.pdbx_description
1 polymer ?
#
loop_
_entity_poly.entity_id
_entity_poly.type
_entity_poly.pdbx_seq_one_letter_code
_entity_poly.pdbx_strand_id
1 'polypeptide(L)'
;MDPNYNQYAAQALMDQGYCDARKSIHDAMPVVDFQLEDHRVVYVEQPRSWRITRTNSTEEQNFYVYGAICRNELPPIKLSDATPSMKKKAIYLRQGVRITGLRSNGFNDDAVSIKHVHEMMKTYLKKEDIEVKPWNLSMYEGHWAVDASTRYFTPRKHAPTEAGLAFDMGVDPDGVLAHMRGDDLIHTMDNKVDYLREVKNDNGT
;
A
#
# COMPACT_ATOMS: atom_id res chain seq x y z
N MET A 1 1.07 -22.25 16.29
CA MET A 1 1.04 -21.20 17.32
C MET A 1 1.92 -21.63 18.47
N ASP A 2 2.78 -20.72 18.92
CA ASP A 2 3.51 -20.89 20.17
C ASP A 2 2.48 -21.06 21.31
N PRO A 3 2.53 -22.14 22.10
CA PRO A 3 1.62 -22.36 23.22
C PRO A 3 1.69 -21.25 24.28
N ASN A 4 2.72 -20.40 24.25
CA ASN A 4 2.87 -19.24 25.13
C ASN A 4 2.32 -17.93 24.54
N TYR A 5 1.79 -17.94 23.30
CA TYR A 5 1.24 -16.74 22.68
C TYR A 5 -0.12 -16.37 23.28
N ASN A 6 -0.14 -15.27 24.04
CA ASN A 6 -1.38 -14.74 24.60
C ASN A 6 -2.17 -13.94 23.55
N GLN A 7 -3.05 -14.64 22.84
CA GLN A 7 -3.89 -14.07 21.79
C GLN A 7 -4.80 -12.93 22.29
N TYR A 8 -5.32 -13.04 23.52
CA TYR A 8 -6.23 -12.04 24.08
C TYR A 8 -5.49 -10.74 24.41
N ALA A 9 -4.27 -10.84 24.94
CA ALA A 9 -3.44 -9.66 25.18
C ALA A 9 -3.06 -8.97 23.86
N ALA A 10 -2.69 -9.74 22.84
CA ALA A 10 -2.38 -9.19 21.51
C ALA A 10 -3.58 -8.49 20.87
N GLN A 11 -4.77 -9.11 20.95
CA GLN A 11 -6.01 -8.49 20.49
C GLN A 11 -6.30 -7.17 21.23
N ALA A 12 -6.20 -7.16 22.56
CA ALA A 12 -6.45 -5.96 23.35
C ALA A 12 -5.48 -4.81 23.01
N LEU A 13 -4.20 -5.12 22.77
CA LEU A 13 -3.21 -4.14 22.30
C LEU A 13 -3.54 -3.62 20.90
N MET A 14 -4.01 -4.49 20.01
CA MET A 14 -4.46 -4.09 18.66
C MET A 14 -5.67 -3.16 18.72
N ASP A 15 -6.68 -3.50 19.52
CA ASP A 15 -7.88 -2.68 19.68
C ASP A 15 -7.56 -1.31 20.30
N GLN A 16 -6.70 -1.27 21.31
CA GLN A 16 -6.22 0.00 21.90
C GLN A 16 -5.47 0.83 20.86
N GLY A 17 -4.52 0.23 20.15
CA GLY A 17 -3.75 0.92 19.11
C GLY A 17 -4.64 1.44 17.97
N TYR A 18 -5.69 0.70 17.61
CA TYR A 18 -6.67 1.14 16.62
C TYR A 18 -7.41 2.41 17.08
N CYS A 19 -7.86 2.46 18.34
CA CYS A 19 -8.48 3.65 18.91
C CYS A 19 -7.54 4.87 18.95
N ASP A 20 -6.26 4.65 19.20
CA ASP A 20 -5.27 5.74 19.27
C ASP A 20 -4.85 6.22 17.87
N ALA A 21 -4.72 5.32 16.90
CA ALA A 21 -4.48 5.67 15.50
C ALA A 21 -5.59 6.55 14.91
N ARG A 22 -6.86 6.31 15.29
CA ARG A 22 -8.00 7.17 14.89
C ARG A 22 -7.92 8.60 15.40
N LYS A 23 -7.13 8.88 16.44
CA LYS A 23 -7.00 10.22 17.01
C LYS A 23 -5.82 11.00 16.43
N SER A 24 -4.81 10.30 15.91
CA SER A 24 -3.49 10.87 15.58
C SER A 24 -3.25 11.10 14.08
N ILE A 25 -3.93 10.36 13.20
CA ILE A 25 -3.74 10.49 11.75
C ILE A 25 -4.72 11.54 11.21
N HIS A 26 -4.19 12.70 10.80
CA HIS A 26 -5.00 13.84 10.34
C HIS A 26 -5.09 13.98 8.81
N ASP A 27 -4.10 13.48 8.07
CA ASP A 27 -3.99 13.74 6.61
C ASP A 27 -4.57 12.61 5.73
N ALA A 28 -5.11 11.56 6.33
CA ALA A 28 -5.71 10.43 5.62
C ALA A 28 -7.03 10.00 6.27
N MET A 29 -7.95 9.50 5.45
CA MET A 29 -9.25 9.01 5.93
C MET A 29 -9.14 7.55 6.39
N PRO A 30 -9.74 7.14 7.52
CA PRO A 30 -9.84 5.73 7.87
C PRO A 30 -10.62 5.00 6.78
N VAL A 31 -10.13 3.85 6.30
CA VAL A 31 -10.82 3.15 5.20
C VAL A 31 -12.25 2.73 5.59
N VAL A 32 -12.50 2.47 6.87
CA VAL A 32 -13.85 2.16 7.38
C VAL A 32 -14.86 3.27 7.15
N ASP A 33 -14.41 4.53 7.07
CA ASP A 33 -15.28 5.69 6.84
C ASP A 33 -15.58 5.90 5.33
N PHE A 34 -15.07 5.03 4.45
CA PHE A 34 -15.36 5.07 3.02
C PHE A 34 -16.86 4.91 2.75
N GLN A 35 -17.45 5.92 2.11
CA GLN A 35 -18.81 5.88 1.58
C GLN A 35 -18.80 5.92 0.06
N LEU A 36 -19.52 5.01 -0.58
CA LEU A 36 -19.55 4.87 -2.03
C LEU A 36 -20.07 6.15 -2.73
N GLU A 37 -21.06 6.81 -2.15
CA GLU A 37 -21.71 8.00 -2.70
C GLU A 37 -20.83 9.26 -2.70
N ASP A 38 -19.87 9.32 -1.78
CA ASP A 38 -18.94 10.45 -1.65
C ASP A 38 -17.71 10.33 -2.56
N HIS A 39 -17.56 9.22 -3.27
CA HIS A 39 -16.37 8.91 -4.04
C HIS A 39 -16.69 8.55 -5.49
N ARG A 40 -15.72 8.80 -6.36
CA ARG A 40 -15.77 8.39 -7.76
C ARG A 40 -14.41 7.91 -8.24
N VAL A 41 -14.44 7.08 -9.27
CA VAL A 41 -13.24 6.67 -9.99
C VAL A 41 -13.04 7.62 -11.17
N VAL A 42 -11.83 8.15 -11.31
CA VAL A 42 -11.44 9.01 -12.42
C VAL A 42 -10.25 8.40 -13.15
N TYR A 43 -10.21 8.56 -14.47
CA TYR A 43 -9.07 8.20 -15.29
C TYR A 43 -8.11 9.38 -15.39
N VAL A 44 -6.82 9.12 -15.21
CA VAL A 44 -5.72 10.08 -15.35
C VAL A 44 -4.81 9.58 -16.47
N GLU A 45 -4.49 10.45 -17.44
CA GLU A 45 -3.66 10.07 -18.59
C GLU A 45 -2.16 10.10 -18.29
N GLN A 46 -1.72 10.95 -17.36
CA GLN A 46 -0.30 11.17 -17.04
C GLN A 46 -0.11 11.21 -15.51
N PRO A 47 0.25 10.08 -14.88
CA PRO A 47 0.49 8.76 -15.48
C PRO A 47 -0.84 8.04 -15.76
N ARG A 48 -0.86 7.15 -16.78
CA ARG A 48 -2.05 6.34 -17.08
C ARG A 48 -2.47 5.51 -15.88
N SER A 49 -3.54 5.93 -15.21
CA SER A 49 -4.01 5.33 -13.95
C SER A 49 -5.49 5.61 -13.72
N TRP A 50 -6.13 4.77 -12.91
CA TRP A 50 -7.45 5.05 -12.35
C TRP A 50 -7.29 5.37 -10.89
N ARG A 51 -7.84 6.52 -10.48
CA ARG A 51 -7.69 7.07 -9.13
C ARG A 51 -9.06 7.23 -8.49
N ILE A 52 -9.10 7.06 -7.17
CA ILE A 52 -10.29 7.36 -6.38
C ILE A 52 -10.18 8.80 -5.91
N THR A 53 -11.23 9.57 -6.12
CA THR A 53 -11.33 10.96 -5.67
C THR A 53 -12.64 11.14 -4.92
N ARG A 54 -12.71 12.14 -4.04
CA ARG A 54 -14.01 12.58 -3.52
C ARG A 54 -14.81 13.24 -4.64
N THR A 55 -16.13 13.07 -4.65
CA THR A 55 -17.02 13.63 -5.69
C THR A 55 -16.86 15.14 -5.84
N ASN A 56 -16.57 15.84 -4.75
CA ASN A 56 -16.40 17.30 -4.69
C ASN A 56 -14.93 17.75 -4.72
N SER A 57 -13.98 16.85 -5.02
CA SER A 57 -12.56 17.16 -5.10
C SER A 57 -11.93 16.65 -6.40
N THR A 58 -10.81 17.26 -6.76
CA THR A 58 -9.90 16.78 -7.81
C THR A 58 -8.70 16.06 -7.23
N GLU A 59 -8.55 16.07 -5.90
CA GLU A 59 -7.45 15.39 -5.20
C GLU A 59 -7.75 13.91 -5.01
N GLU A 60 -6.69 13.11 -5.09
CA GLU A 60 -6.71 11.68 -4.83
C GLU A 60 -7.03 11.40 -3.37
N GLN A 61 -7.94 10.45 -3.13
CA GLN A 61 -8.30 10.03 -1.79
C GLN A 61 -7.27 9.03 -1.25
N ASN A 62 -6.57 9.45 -0.18
CA ASN A 62 -5.72 8.56 0.60
C ASN A 62 -6.51 7.92 1.74
N PHE A 63 -6.33 6.62 1.91
CA PHE A 63 -6.91 5.85 3.01
C PHE A 63 -5.78 5.34 3.91
N TYR A 64 -6.07 5.18 5.20
CA TYR A 64 -5.18 4.46 6.10
C TYR A 64 -5.90 3.26 6.74
N VAL A 65 -5.09 2.28 7.13
CA VAL A 65 -5.50 1.04 7.81
C VAL A 65 -4.49 0.77 8.91
N TYR A 66 -4.98 0.47 10.12
CA TYR A 66 -4.11 0.18 11.25
C TYR A 66 -3.99 -1.33 11.47
N GLY A 67 -2.77 -1.87 11.47
CA GLY A 67 -2.54 -3.31 11.61
C GLY A 67 -1.11 -3.65 11.98
N ALA A 68 -0.89 -4.88 12.47
CA ALA A 68 0.43 -5.41 12.72
C ALA A 68 1.03 -6.01 11.44
N ILE A 69 2.27 -5.67 11.11
CA ILE A 69 2.98 -6.27 9.97
C ILE A 69 3.30 -7.74 10.29
N CYS A 70 2.80 -8.67 9.48
CA CYS A 70 3.02 -10.11 9.64
C CYS A 70 3.85 -10.74 8.50
N ARG A 71 4.00 -10.04 7.38
CA ARG A 71 4.96 -10.35 6.32
C ARG A 71 5.36 -9.05 5.64
N ASN A 72 6.57 -9.00 5.11
CA ASN A 72 7.03 -7.84 4.38
C ASN A 72 7.99 -8.23 3.25
N GLU A 73 8.02 -7.40 2.22
CA GLU A 73 8.97 -7.42 1.11
C GLU A 73 9.44 -5.97 0.95
N LEU A 74 10.43 -5.57 1.76
CA LEU A 74 10.88 -4.19 1.90
C LEU A 74 12.28 -3.99 1.30
N PRO A 75 12.60 -2.76 0.87
CA PRO A 75 13.97 -2.40 0.54
C PRO A 75 14.89 -2.44 1.78
N PRO A 76 16.23 -2.46 1.59
CA PRO A 76 16.93 -2.43 0.30
C PRO A 76 17.03 -3.82 -0.37
N ILE A 77 16.99 -3.85 -1.71
CA ILE A 77 17.37 -5.05 -2.46
C ILE A 77 18.90 -5.15 -2.44
N LYS A 78 19.43 -6.23 -1.86
CA LYS A 78 20.87 -6.41 -1.73
C LYS A 78 21.52 -6.72 -3.07
N LEU A 79 22.74 -6.24 -3.26
CA LEU A 79 23.54 -6.53 -4.45
C LEU A 79 23.77 -8.04 -4.66
N SER A 80 23.90 -8.82 -3.58
CA SER A 80 24.02 -10.29 -3.65
C SER A 80 22.83 -10.95 -4.33
N ASP A 81 21.65 -10.32 -4.23
CA ASP A 81 20.41 -10.85 -4.75
C ASP A 81 20.19 -10.39 -6.20
N ALA A 82 20.87 -9.33 -6.64
CA ALA A 82 20.76 -8.68 -7.95
C ALA A 82 21.34 -9.54 -9.09
N THR A 83 20.60 -10.57 -9.51
CA THR A 83 20.98 -11.41 -10.65
C THR A 83 20.67 -10.74 -12.00
N PRO A 84 21.36 -11.12 -13.10
CA PRO A 84 21.00 -10.67 -14.45
C PRO A 84 19.54 -10.99 -14.85
N SER A 85 18.98 -12.08 -14.30
CA SER A 85 17.58 -12.47 -14.48
C SER A 85 16.62 -11.46 -13.84
N MET A 86 17.00 -10.88 -12.69
CA MET A 86 16.18 -9.85 -12.03
C MET A 86 16.10 -8.57 -12.84
N LYS A 87 17.15 -8.17 -13.55
CA LYS A 87 17.09 -7.02 -14.47
C LYS A 87 16.02 -7.20 -15.53
N LYS A 88 15.89 -8.40 -16.11
CA LYS A 88 14.82 -8.73 -17.07
C LYS A 88 13.42 -8.72 -16.44
N LYS A 89 13.33 -8.90 -15.13
CA LYS A 89 12.09 -8.92 -14.34
C LYS A 89 11.88 -7.64 -13.53
N ALA A 90 12.68 -6.59 -13.75
CA ALA A 90 12.67 -5.37 -12.95
C ALA A 90 11.27 -4.73 -12.90
N ILE A 91 10.55 -4.76 -14.02
CA ILE A 91 9.16 -4.29 -14.15
C ILE A 91 8.16 -4.94 -13.17
N TYR A 92 8.50 -6.13 -12.64
CA TYR A 92 7.68 -6.89 -11.70
C TYR A 92 8.16 -6.77 -10.25
N LEU A 93 9.28 -6.08 -9.99
CA LEU A 93 9.78 -5.86 -8.64
C LEU A 93 8.82 -4.96 -7.86
N ARG A 94 8.58 -5.33 -6.61
CA ARG A 94 7.61 -4.69 -5.72
C ARG A 94 8.18 -4.51 -4.33
N GLN A 95 7.61 -3.54 -3.64
CA GLN A 95 7.70 -3.38 -2.21
C GLN A 95 6.30 -3.49 -1.62
N GLY A 96 6.19 -4.08 -0.45
CA GLY A 96 4.89 -4.25 0.18
C GLY A 96 4.94 -4.88 1.56
N VAL A 97 3.81 -4.79 2.24
CA VAL A 97 3.58 -5.38 3.55
C VAL A 97 2.29 -6.17 3.52
N ARG A 98 2.24 -7.19 4.37
CA ARG A 98 1.00 -7.81 4.82
C ARG A 98 0.75 -7.38 6.25
N ILE A 99 -0.44 -6.86 6.49
CA ILE A 99 -0.88 -6.46 7.82
C ILE A 99 -2.04 -7.34 8.30
N THR A 100 -2.12 -7.56 9.61
CA THR A 100 -3.22 -8.30 10.25
C THR A 100 -3.70 -7.58 11.50
N GLY A 101 -4.99 -7.71 11.80
CA GLY A 101 -5.63 -7.14 12.97
C GLY A 101 -5.59 -8.00 14.22
N LEU A 102 -5.09 -9.24 14.15
CA LEU A 102 -5.06 -10.18 15.28
C LEU A 102 -6.40 -10.23 16.05
N ARG A 103 -7.47 -10.67 15.39
CA ARG A 103 -8.87 -10.70 15.88
C ARG A 103 -9.52 -9.35 16.20
N SER A 104 -8.84 -8.23 16.03
CA SER A 104 -9.45 -6.90 16.21
C SER A 104 -10.68 -6.72 15.32
N ASN A 105 -11.78 -6.25 15.91
CA ASN A 105 -12.99 -5.94 15.17
C ASN A 105 -12.78 -4.74 14.25
N GLY A 106 -12.06 -3.71 14.72
CA GLY A 106 -11.78 -2.52 13.90
C GLY A 106 -11.02 -2.85 12.62
N PHE A 107 -10.04 -3.76 12.70
CA PHE A 107 -9.35 -4.24 11.50
C PHE A 107 -10.26 -5.06 10.57
N ASN A 108 -11.17 -5.87 11.13
CA ASN A 108 -12.10 -6.64 10.31
C ASN A 108 -13.06 -5.70 9.54
N ASP A 109 -13.49 -4.61 10.18
CA ASP A 109 -14.30 -3.57 9.54
C ASP A 109 -13.50 -2.87 8.43
N ASP A 110 -12.24 -2.51 8.69
CA ASP A 110 -11.34 -1.96 7.66
C ASP A 110 -11.21 -2.92 6.46
N ALA A 111 -11.00 -4.22 6.72
CA ALA A 111 -10.86 -5.25 5.70
C ALA A 111 -12.12 -5.39 4.83
N VAL A 112 -13.31 -5.26 5.44
CA VAL A 112 -14.60 -5.22 4.72
C VAL A 112 -14.71 -3.95 3.88
N SER A 113 -14.32 -2.79 4.40
CA SER A 113 -14.36 -1.53 3.64
C SER A 113 -13.38 -1.51 2.46
N ILE A 114 -12.19 -2.12 2.59
CA ILE A 114 -11.28 -2.30 1.43
C ILE A 114 -11.96 -3.15 0.33
N LYS A 115 -12.72 -4.17 0.71
CA LYS A 115 -13.50 -4.96 -0.26
C LYS A 115 -14.54 -4.10 -0.96
N HIS A 116 -15.22 -3.20 -0.26
CA HIS A 116 -16.16 -2.25 -0.87
C HIS A 116 -15.46 -1.30 -1.84
N VAL A 117 -14.28 -0.77 -1.49
CA VAL A 117 -13.44 0.04 -2.39
C VAL A 117 -13.08 -0.74 -3.65
N HIS A 118 -12.66 -2.00 -3.52
CA HIS A 118 -12.36 -2.87 -4.65
C HIS A 118 -13.59 -3.10 -5.55
N GLU A 119 -14.75 -3.42 -4.98
CA GLU A 119 -15.96 -3.65 -5.78
C GLU A 119 -16.44 -2.38 -6.48
N MET A 120 -16.26 -1.19 -5.89
CA MET A 120 -16.47 0.08 -6.59
C MET A 120 -15.56 0.18 -7.82
N MET A 121 -14.25 0.01 -7.65
CA MET A 121 -13.26 0.08 -8.73
C MET A 121 -13.59 -0.92 -9.84
N LYS A 122 -13.88 -2.17 -9.48
CA LYS A 122 -14.25 -3.23 -10.41
C LYS A 122 -15.55 -2.93 -11.16
N THR A 123 -16.56 -2.40 -10.48
CA THR A 123 -17.83 -2.03 -11.11
C THR A 123 -17.65 -0.90 -12.12
N TYR A 124 -16.80 0.09 -11.79
CA TYR A 124 -16.46 1.16 -12.72
C TYR A 124 -15.68 0.63 -13.92
N LEU A 125 -14.58 -0.08 -13.68
CA LEU A 125 -13.67 -0.57 -14.73
C LEU A 125 -14.32 -1.59 -15.67
N LYS A 126 -15.28 -2.37 -15.18
CA LYS A 126 -16.08 -3.24 -16.04
C LYS A 126 -16.90 -2.47 -17.08
N LYS A 127 -17.33 -1.24 -16.79
CA LYS A 127 -18.03 -0.38 -17.77
C LYS A 127 -17.09 0.10 -18.88
N GLU A 128 -15.79 0.16 -18.58
CA GLU A 128 -14.71 0.51 -19.51
C GLU A 128 -14.12 -0.72 -20.22
N ASP A 129 -14.77 -1.89 -20.12
CA ASP A 129 -14.30 -3.17 -20.68
C ASP A 129 -12.92 -3.60 -20.14
N ILE A 130 -12.61 -3.24 -18.89
CA ILE A 130 -11.35 -3.57 -18.23
C ILE A 130 -11.60 -4.64 -17.17
N GLU A 131 -10.91 -5.76 -17.31
CA GLU A 131 -10.91 -6.83 -16.32
C GLU A 131 -10.01 -6.48 -15.13
N VAL A 132 -10.60 -6.45 -13.93
CA VAL A 132 -9.88 -6.24 -12.67
C VAL A 132 -9.54 -7.59 -12.07
N LYS A 133 -8.27 -7.78 -11.70
CA LYS A 133 -7.83 -8.99 -10.99
C LYS A 133 -8.61 -9.13 -9.68
N PRO A 134 -9.09 -10.33 -9.34
CA PRO A 134 -9.75 -10.55 -8.06
C PRO A 134 -8.84 -10.17 -6.90
N TRP A 135 -9.34 -9.34 -6.00
CA TRP A 135 -8.73 -9.10 -4.71
C TRP A 135 -9.46 -9.90 -3.63
N ASN A 136 -8.70 -10.58 -2.79
CA ASN A 136 -9.21 -11.36 -1.66
C ASN A 136 -8.39 -11.05 -0.42
N LEU A 137 -9.04 -11.17 0.74
CA LEU A 137 -8.33 -11.17 2.01
C LEU A 137 -7.39 -12.37 2.08
N SER A 138 -6.19 -12.12 2.59
CA SER A 138 -5.24 -13.16 2.93
C SER A 138 -5.49 -13.65 4.36
N MET A 139 -4.89 -14.79 4.71
CA MET A 139 -4.93 -15.34 6.06
C MET A 139 -3.52 -15.34 6.66
N TYR A 140 -3.42 -14.98 7.92
CA TYR A 140 -2.22 -15.15 8.74
C TYR A 140 -2.61 -15.79 10.07
N GLU A 141 -2.11 -16.99 10.33
CA GLU A 141 -2.41 -17.78 11.53
C GLU A 141 -3.91 -17.91 11.88
N GLY A 142 -4.79 -17.95 10.87
CA GLY A 142 -6.24 -18.03 11.07
C GLY A 142 -6.93 -16.68 11.28
N HIS A 143 -6.21 -15.57 11.14
CA HIS A 143 -6.76 -14.21 11.16
C HIS A 143 -6.73 -13.58 9.77
N TRP A 144 -7.68 -12.67 9.51
CA TRP A 144 -7.67 -11.89 8.28
C TRP A 144 -6.43 -11.01 8.20
N ALA A 145 -5.93 -10.89 6.98
CA ALA A 145 -4.78 -10.07 6.66
C ALA A 145 -4.95 -9.40 5.29
N VAL A 146 -4.38 -8.21 5.16
CA VAL A 146 -4.45 -7.37 3.95
C VAL A 146 -3.05 -7.25 3.37
N ASP A 147 -2.92 -7.54 2.08
CA ASP A 147 -1.70 -7.32 1.31
C ASP A 147 -1.75 -5.94 0.64
N ALA A 148 -0.75 -5.11 0.92
CA ALA A 148 -0.56 -3.80 0.29
C ALA A 148 0.83 -3.76 -0.37
N SER A 149 0.89 -3.48 -1.67
CA SER A 149 2.16 -3.41 -2.40
C SER A 149 2.10 -2.43 -3.55
N THR A 150 3.25 -1.83 -3.86
CA THR A 150 3.47 -1.02 -5.06
C THR A 150 4.69 -1.53 -5.83
N ARG A 151 4.77 -1.20 -7.12
CA ARG A 151 5.94 -1.51 -7.96
C ARG A 151 7.01 -0.44 -7.73
N TYR A 152 8.28 -0.84 -7.81
CA TYR A 152 9.37 0.13 -7.83
C TYR A 152 9.40 0.96 -9.13
N PHE A 153 8.82 0.42 -10.21
CA PHE A 153 8.91 1.01 -11.54
C PHE A 153 7.57 1.05 -12.28
N THR A 154 7.41 2.09 -13.07
CA THR A 154 6.41 2.27 -14.11
C THR A 154 7.09 2.18 -15.48
N PRO A 155 6.54 1.47 -16.47
CA PRO A 155 7.07 1.49 -17.84
C PRO A 155 6.99 2.89 -18.45
N ARG A 156 8.06 3.35 -19.10
CA ARG A 156 8.15 4.69 -19.72
C ARG A 156 6.98 4.99 -20.65
N LYS A 157 6.52 3.99 -21.41
CA LYS A 157 5.37 4.13 -22.31
C LYS A 157 4.05 4.51 -21.62
N HIS A 158 3.92 4.28 -20.32
CA HIS A 158 2.74 4.64 -19.52
C HIS A 158 2.86 5.99 -18.81
N ALA A 159 4.07 6.56 -18.78
CA ALA A 159 4.37 7.87 -18.22
C ALA A 159 5.48 8.55 -19.07
N PRO A 160 5.20 8.84 -20.36
CA PRO A 160 6.23 9.29 -21.30
C PRO A 160 6.77 10.69 -20.99
N THR A 161 5.95 11.54 -20.37
CA THR A 161 6.24 12.93 -20.03
C THR A 161 6.76 13.12 -18.61
N GLU A 162 6.68 12.09 -17.76
CA GLU A 162 7.11 12.21 -16.37
C GLU A 162 8.63 12.13 -16.22
N ALA A 163 9.15 13.06 -15.42
CA ALA A 163 10.51 12.98 -14.92
C ALA A 163 10.63 11.82 -13.93
N GLY A 164 11.63 10.97 -14.12
CA GLY A 164 11.92 9.91 -13.16
C GLY A 164 12.49 10.49 -11.87
N LEU A 165 12.00 10.03 -10.74
CA LEU A 165 12.54 10.33 -9.42
C LEU A 165 13.75 9.44 -9.12
N ALA A 166 14.68 9.95 -8.33
CA ALA A 166 15.71 9.13 -7.70
C ALA A 166 15.09 8.31 -6.56
N PHE A 167 15.67 7.14 -6.28
CA PHE A 167 15.33 6.40 -5.07
C PHE A 167 15.95 7.08 -3.86
N ASP A 168 15.25 7.05 -2.73
CA ASP A 168 15.79 7.50 -1.45
C ASP A 168 16.94 6.61 -1.00
N MET A 169 17.90 7.16 -0.26
CA MET A 169 19.06 6.41 0.26
C MET A 169 18.65 5.22 1.15
N GLY A 170 17.52 5.31 1.84
CA GLY A 170 16.97 4.20 2.63
C GLY A 170 16.36 3.07 1.77
N VAL A 171 16.09 3.34 0.49
CA VAL A 171 15.45 2.40 -0.44
C VAL A 171 16.50 1.73 -1.35
N ASP A 172 17.44 2.50 -1.89
CA ASP A 172 18.47 2.02 -2.82
C ASP A 172 19.89 2.52 -2.46
N PRO A 173 20.42 2.15 -1.29
CA PRO A 173 21.71 2.65 -0.80
C PRO A 173 22.89 2.32 -1.73
N ASP A 174 22.81 1.19 -2.44
CA ASP A 174 23.87 0.67 -3.31
C ASP A 174 23.60 0.95 -4.81
N GLY A 175 22.53 1.67 -5.16
CA GLY A 175 22.18 1.98 -6.56
C GLY A 175 21.73 0.77 -7.40
N VAL A 176 21.32 -0.32 -6.76
CA VAL A 176 20.89 -1.57 -7.41
C VAL A 176 19.61 -1.35 -8.21
N LEU A 177 18.59 -0.73 -7.62
CA LEU A 177 17.33 -0.42 -8.29
C LEU A 177 17.55 0.60 -9.42
N ALA A 178 18.36 1.63 -9.18
CA ALA A 178 18.74 2.61 -10.19
C ALA A 178 19.42 1.94 -11.40
N HIS A 179 20.32 0.97 -11.17
CA HIS A 179 20.96 0.21 -12.23
C HIS A 179 19.99 -0.73 -12.99
N MET A 180 19.03 -1.32 -12.29
CA MET A 180 18.04 -2.24 -12.88
C MET A 180 17.03 -1.54 -13.79
N ARG A 181 16.75 -0.25 -13.55
CA ARG A 181 15.78 0.55 -14.30
C ARG A 181 16.01 0.50 -15.82
N GLY A 182 17.26 0.68 -16.27
CA GLY A 182 17.54 0.94 -17.69
C GLY A 182 16.80 2.19 -18.21
N ASP A 183 16.50 2.20 -19.52
CA ASP A 183 15.85 3.33 -20.20
C ASP A 183 14.32 3.18 -20.29
N ASP A 184 13.82 1.95 -20.23
CA ASP A 184 12.41 1.61 -20.45
C ASP A 184 11.54 1.71 -19.18
N LEU A 185 12.16 1.87 -18.01
CA LEU A 185 11.49 1.95 -16.71
C LEU A 185 11.77 3.28 -16.03
N ILE A 186 10.85 3.69 -15.17
CA ILE A 186 10.87 5.00 -14.52
C ILE A 186 10.35 4.80 -13.09
N HIS A 187 10.95 5.47 -12.11
CA HIS A 187 10.42 5.54 -10.76
C HIS A 187 9.64 6.85 -10.62
N THR A 188 8.38 6.80 -10.20
CA THR A 188 7.48 7.97 -10.09
C THR A 188 6.98 8.15 -8.68
N MET A 189 6.23 9.24 -8.42
CA MET A 189 5.56 9.44 -7.13
C MET A 189 4.65 8.26 -6.77
N ASP A 190 3.94 7.68 -7.73
CA ASP A 190 3.06 6.50 -7.53
C ASP A 190 3.85 5.23 -7.14
N ASN A 191 5.17 5.23 -7.33
CA ASN A 191 6.06 4.12 -6.94
C ASN A 191 6.76 4.37 -5.60
N LYS A 192 6.74 5.61 -5.09
CA LYS A 192 7.40 5.99 -3.85
C LYS A 192 6.61 5.47 -2.64
N VAL A 193 7.34 5.02 -1.62
CA VAL A 193 6.77 4.63 -0.32
C VAL A 193 7.54 5.38 0.75
N ASP A 194 6.81 6.11 1.59
CA ASP A 194 7.38 6.78 2.75
C ASP A 194 7.38 5.84 3.96
N TYR A 195 8.56 5.58 4.51
CA TYR A 195 8.75 4.76 5.70
C TYR A 195 8.88 5.66 6.92
N LEU A 196 7.80 5.76 7.69
CA LEU A 196 7.72 6.64 8.84
C LEU A 196 7.83 5.85 10.15
N ARG A 197 8.49 6.46 11.13
CA ARG A 197 8.50 6.00 12.52
C ARG A 197 8.00 7.14 13.39
N GLU A 198 7.09 6.84 14.30
CA GLU A 198 6.75 7.79 15.35
C GLU A 198 7.99 8.05 16.22
N VAL A 199 8.35 9.33 16.38
CA VAL A 199 9.41 9.77 17.28
C VAL A 199 8.74 10.53 18.39
N LYS A 200 8.72 9.96 19.60
CA LYS A 200 8.31 10.70 20.79
C LYS A 200 9.41 11.72 21.07
N ASN A 201 9.08 13.00 20.98
CA ASN A 201 9.97 14.04 21.47
C ASN A 201 10.07 13.92 23.00
N ASP A 202 11.21 14.26 23.59
CA ASP A 202 11.46 14.20 25.05
C ASP A 202 10.44 15.00 25.89
N ASN A 203 9.60 15.80 25.24
CA ASN A 203 8.51 16.58 25.84
C ASN A 203 7.15 15.86 25.86
N GLY A 204 7.06 14.60 25.43
CA GLY A 204 5.84 13.78 25.63
C GLY A 204 4.61 14.23 24.84
N THR A 205 4.79 14.70 23.62
CA THR A 205 3.70 14.90 22.63
C THR A 205 4.05 14.23 21.33
#